data_AF-A0A7K2MSZ2-F1
#
_entry.id   AF-A0A7K2MSZ2-F1
#
_cell.length_a   1.000
_cell.length_b   1.000
_cell.length_c   1.000
_cell.angle_alpha   90.00
_cell.angle_beta   90.00
_cell.angle_gamma   90.00
#
_symmetry.space_group_name_H-M   'P 1'
#
loop_
_entity.id
_entity.type
_entity.pdbx_description
1 polymer ?
#
loop_
_entity_poly.entity_id
_entity_poly.type
_entity_poly.pdbx_seq_one_letter_code
_entity_poly.pdbx_strand_id
1 'polypeptide(L)'
;EAKQAIEVGIETARDLVAAGNKALLTGEMGIANTTASAALISVFTGADPAEVTGRGTGINDETLVRKTEVVRRALELHQPDPADPIGVLAAIGGFEHAAMVGLLLGG
;
A
#
# COMPACT_ATOMS: atom_id res chain seq x y z
N GLU A 1 15.07 -2.41 1.84
CA GLU A 1 14.31 -1.77 0.75
C GLU A 1 13.08 -1.01 1.25
N ALA A 2 12.12 -1.64 1.97
CA ALA A 2 10.93 -0.92 2.47
C ALA A 2 11.26 0.35 3.29
N LYS A 3 12.21 0.28 4.23
CA LYS A 3 12.68 1.44 5.00
C LYS A 3 13.30 2.53 4.12
N GLN A 4 14.07 2.13 3.10
CA GLN A 4 14.69 3.08 2.17
C GLN A 4 13.62 3.79 1.32
N ALA A 5 12.59 3.08 0.88
CA ALA A 5 11.47 3.70 0.17
C ALA A 5 10.69 4.68 1.07
N ILE A 6 10.52 4.35 2.35
CA ILE A 6 9.94 5.29 3.35
C ILE A 6 10.85 6.53 3.48
N GLU A 7 12.16 6.34 3.61
CA GLU A 7 13.12 7.45 3.71
C GLU A 7 13.04 8.38 2.50
N VAL A 8 12.94 7.84 1.28
CA VAL A 8 12.73 8.63 0.04
C VAL A 8 11.48 9.49 0.12
N GLY A 9 10.37 8.94 0.63
CA GLY A 9 9.14 9.70 0.84
C GLY A 9 9.29 10.85 1.85
N ILE A 10 9.97 10.57 2.97
CA ILE A 10 10.23 11.56 4.03
C ILE A 10 11.08 12.72 3.48
N GLU A 11 12.16 12.40 2.78
CA GLU A 11 13.05 13.39 2.18
C GLU A 11 12.31 14.26 1.17
N THR A 12 11.50 13.62 0.29
CA THR A 12 10.67 14.33 -0.70
C THR A 12 9.71 15.32 -0.04
N ALA A 13 8.99 14.91 1.02
CA ALA A 13 8.08 15.80 1.73
C ALA A 13 8.81 16.98 2.38
N ARG A 14 9.94 16.72 3.04
CA ARG A 14 10.76 17.76 3.69
C ARG A 14 11.26 18.79 2.69
N ASP A 15 11.73 18.35 1.54
CA ASP A 15 12.21 19.25 0.47
C ASP A 15 11.07 20.13 -0.05
N LEU A 16 9.88 19.57 -0.25
CA LEU A 16 8.70 20.31 -0.69
C LEU A 16 8.23 21.33 0.36
N VAL A 17 8.23 20.96 1.64
CA VAL A 17 7.89 21.89 2.74
C VAL A 17 8.93 23.00 2.86
N ALA A 18 10.22 22.67 2.75
CA ALA A 18 11.31 23.65 2.76
C ALA A 18 11.23 24.64 1.60
N ALA A 19 10.73 24.20 0.43
CA ALA A 19 10.43 25.06 -0.71
C ALA A 19 9.20 25.99 -0.50
N GLY A 20 8.52 25.89 0.66
CA GLY A 20 7.45 26.80 1.06
C GLY A 20 6.03 26.30 0.76
N ASN A 21 5.88 25.07 0.23
CA ASN A 21 4.57 24.47 -0.03
C ASN A 21 3.78 24.31 1.28
N LYS A 22 2.47 24.58 1.23
CA LYS A 22 1.56 24.55 2.39
C LYS A 22 0.59 23.38 2.39
N ALA A 23 0.51 22.66 1.27
CA ALA A 23 -0.29 21.46 1.12
C ALA A 23 0.47 20.51 0.20
N LEU A 24 0.66 19.27 0.66
CA LEU A 24 1.15 18.18 -0.16
C LEU A 24 -0.02 17.24 -0.46
N LEU A 25 -0.11 16.79 -1.71
CA LEU A 25 -1.08 15.79 -2.13
C LEU A 25 -0.31 14.59 -2.65
N THR A 26 -0.64 13.42 -2.10
CA THR A 26 -0.05 12.16 -2.55
C THR A 26 -0.90 11.54 -3.65
N GLY A 27 -0.23 10.79 -4.50
CA GLY A 27 -0.83 9.96 -5.53
C GLY A 27 0.19 8.90 -5.93
N GLU A 28 -0.31 7.86 -6.56
CA GLU A 28 0.52 6.74 -6.98
C GLU A 28 0.02 6.23 -8.33
N MET A 29 0.87 5.48 -9.02
CA MET A 29 0.51 4.82 -10.27
C MET A 29 1.30 3.51 -10.34
N GLY A 30 0.60 2.38 -10.33
CA GLY A 30 1.20 1.06 -10.53
C GLY A 30 0.22 0.09 -11.15
N ILE A 31 0.67 -0.70 -12.12
CA ILE A 31 -0.18 -1.78 -12.64
C ILE A 31 -0.32 -2.86 -11.55
N ALA A 32 -1.56 -3.25 -11.25
CA ALA A 32 -1.94 -4.25 -10.25
C ALA A 32 -1.71 -3.87 -8.76
N ASN A 33 -1.26 -2.65 -8.46
CA ASN A 33 -1.05 -2.12 -7.11
C ASN A 33 -2.28 -2.25 -6.18
N THR A 34 -3.50 -2.15 -6.71
CA THR A 34 -4.75 -2.24 -5.96
C THR A 34 -4.98 -3.63 -5.35
N THR A 35 -4.22 -4.64 -5.76
CA THR A 35 -4.17 -5.95 -5.09
C THR A 35 -3.40 -5.84 -3.77
N ALA A 36 -2.21 -5.22 -3.79
CA ALA A 36 -1.42 -4.96 -2.60
C ALA A 36 -2.17 -4.02 -1.64
N SER A 37 -2.84 -2.98 -2.16
CA SER A 37 -3.66 -2.09 -1.33
C SER A 37 -4.79 -2.84 -0.61
N ALA A 38 -5.50 -3.75 -1.30
CA ALA A 38 -6.54 -4.57 -0.67
C ALA A 38 -5.97 -5.49 0.42
N ALA A 39 -4.80 -6.09 0.19
CA ALA A 39 -4.11 -6.90 1.20
C ALA A 39 -3.72 -6.06 2.43
N LEU A 40 -3.14 -4.89 2.25
CA LEU A 40 -2.79 -3.97 3.35
C LEU A 40 -4.02 -3.56 4.16
N ILE A 41 -5.13 -3.21 3.49
CA ILE A 41 -6.39 -2.89 4.18
C ILE A 41 -6.88 -4.08 5.00
N SER A 42 -6.91 -5.28 4.41
CA SER A 42 -7.34 -6.51 5.11
C SER A 42 -6.51 -6.76 6.38
N VAL A 43 -5.17 -6.62 6.31
CA VAL A 43 -4.29 -6.79 7.49
C VAL A 43 -4.60 -5.80 8.61
N PHE A 44 -4.68 -4.50 8.29
CA PHE A 44 -4.82 -3.47 9.32
C PHE A 44 -6.26 -3.32 9.86
N THR A 45 -7.27 -3.79 9.11
CA THR A 45 -8.68 -3.69 9.52
C THR A 45 -9.27 -5.00 10.01
N GLY A 46 -8.67 -6.13 9.64
CA GLY A 46 -9.25 -7.46 9.85
C GLY A 46 -10.42 -7.80 8.92
N ALA A 47 -10.72 -6.97 7.92
CA ALA A 47 -11.79 -7.21 6.97
C ALA A 47 -11.47 -8.38 6.02
N ASP A 48 -12.49 -9.10 5.56
CA ASP A 48 -12.29 -10.20 4.61
C ASP A 48 -11.77 -9.64 3.27
N PRO A 49 -10.81 -10.32 2.60
CA PRO A 49 -10.33 -9.89 1.28
C PRO A 49 -11.42 -9.62 0.25
N ALA A 50 -12.57 -10.30 0.30
CA ALA A 50 -13.69 -10.05 -0.61
C ALA A 50 -14.39 -8.70 -0.37
N GLU A 51 -14.31 -8.14 0.83
CA GLU A 51 -14.92 -6.85 1.17
C GLU A 51 -14.06 -5.66 0.72
N VAL A 52 -12.74 -5.85 0.68
CA VAL A 52 -11.76 -4.79 0.40
C VAL A 52 -11.15 -4.87 -1.00
N THR A 53 -11.38 -5.97 -1.72
CA THR A 53 -10.89 -6.12 -3.10
C THR A 53 -11.88 -5.54 -4.10
N GLY A 54 -11.53 -4.39 -4.67
CA GLY A 54 -12.29 -3.74 -5.74
C GLY A 54 -11.82 -4.10 -7.16
N ARG A 55 -12.60 -3.65 -8.16
CA ARG A 55 -12.33 -3.89 -9.60
C ARG A 55 -11.15 -3.12 -10.18
N GLY A 56 -10.59 -2.14 -9.46
CA GLY A 56 -9.52 -1.28 -9.98
C GLY A 56 -9.95 -0.62 -11.30
N THR A 57 -9.21 -0.89 -12.38
CA THR A 57 -9.45 -0.35 -13.73
C THR A 57 -10.61 -1.01 -14.49
N GLY A 58 -11.64 -1.51 -13.78
CA GLY A 58 -12.85 -2.06 -14.39
C GLY A 58 -12.78 -3.52 -14.83
N ILE A 59 -12.02 -4.37 -14.12
CA ILE A 59 -11.94 -5.81 -14.42
C ILE A 59 -13.31 -6.52 -14.31
N ASN A 60 -13.48 -7.61 -15.06
CA ASN A 60 -14.69 -8.44 -15.02
C ASN A 60 -14.79 -9.30 -13.74
N ASP A 61 -15.92 -9.99 -13.57
CA ASP A 61 -16.23 -10.78 -12.35
C ASP A 61 -15.27 -11.93 -12.13
N GLU A 62 -14.91 -12.65 -13.19
CA GLU A 62 -13.95 -13.76 -13.11
C GLU A 62 -12.58 -13.28 -12.63
N THR A 63 -12.13 -12.13 -13.14
CA THR A 63 -10.86 -11.53 -12.72
C THR A 63 -10.94 -10.98 -11.31
N LEU A 64 -12.09 -10.44 -10.88
CA LEU A 64 -12.30 -10.01 -9.51
C LEU A 64 -12.17 -11.19 -8.53
N VAL A 65 -12.81 -12.34 -8.82
CA VAL A 65 -12.70 -13.55 -8.01
C VAL A 65 -11.24 -14.01 -7.91
N ARG A 66 -10.52 -14.04 -9.03
CA ARG A 66 -9.08 -14.37 -9.04
C ARG A 66 -8.25 -13.38 -8.23
N LYS A 67 -8.53 -12.08 -8.34
CA LYS A 67 -7.83 -11.03 -7.58
C LYS A 67 -8.03 -11.22 -6.08
N THR A 68 -9.26 -11.47 -5.64
CA THR A 68 -9.56 -11.74 -4.23
C THR A 68 -8.81 -12.97 -3.72
N GLU A 69 -8.71 -14.02 -4.54
CA GLU A 69 -7.98 -15.23 -4.17
C GLU A 69 -6.47 -14.99 -4.07
N VAL A 70 -5.90 -14.16 -4.95
CA VAL A 70 -4.50 -13.74 -4.84
C VAL A 70 -4.25 -12.98 -3.53
N VAL A 71 -5.18 -12.12 -3.11
CA VAL A 71 -5.09 -11.42 -1.81
C VAL A 71 -5.09 -12.44 -0.66
N ARG A 72 -6.06 -13.37 -0.62
CA ARG A 72 -6.11 -14.41 0.43
C ARG A 72 -4.80 -15.20 0.50
N ARG A 73 -4.32 -15.68 -0.64
CA ARG A 73 -3.10 -16.47 -0.72
C ARG A 73 -1.88 -15.69 -0.24
N ALA A 74 -1.79 -14.39 -0.54
CA ALA A 74 -0.70 -13.55 -0.06
C ALA A 74 -0.74 -13.43 1.48
N LEU A 75 -1.91 -13.22 2.06
CA LEU A 75 -2.08 -13.15 3.53
C LEU A 75 -1.74 -14.47 4.22
N GLU A 76 -2.20 -15.60 3.67
CA GLU A 76 -1.89 -16.94 4.18
C GLU A 76 -0.40 -17.27 4.11
N LEU A 77 0.27 -16.88 3.01
CA LEU A 77 1.69 -17.15 2.81
C LEU A 77 2.58 -16.32 3.74
N HIS A 78 2.29 -15.02 3.86
CA HIS A 78 3.16 -14.09 4.55
C HIS A 78 2.84 -13.92 6.04
N GLN A 79 1.61 -14.24 6.46
CA GLN A 79 1.11 -14.09 7.83
C GLN A 79 1.57 -12.78 8.50
N PRO A 80 1.36 -11.61 7.85
CA PRO A 80 1.91 -10.34 8.32
C PRO A 80 1.31 -9.93 9.67
N ASP A 81 2.15 -9.49 10.59
CA ASP A 81 1.74 -9.00 11.90
C ASP A 81 1.35 -7.51 11.83
N PRO A 82 0.08 -7.12 12.06
CA PRO A 82 -0.32 -5.71 12.05
C PRO A 82 0.38 -4.86 13.13
N ALA A 83 0.99 -5.47 14.16
CA ALA A 83 1.80 -4.76 15.14
C ALA A 83 3.21 -4.38 14.62
N ASP A 84 3.67 -4.97 13.50
CA ASP A 84 4.88 -4.57 12.79
C ASP A 84 4.55 -3.98 11.40
N PRO A 85 4.11 -2.71 11.31
CA PRO A 85 3.67 -2.12 10.06
C PRO A 85 4.77 -2.02 8.99
N ILE A 86 6.04 -1.97 9.40
CA ILE A 86 7.17 -2.00 8.44
C ILE A 86 7.32 -3.42 7.88
N GLY A 87 7.18 -4.44 8.73
CA GLY A 87 7.10 -5.84 8.32
C GLY A 87 5.95 -6.10 7.35
N VAL A 88 4.75 -5.57 7.64
CA VAL A 88 3.58 -5.66 6.73
C VAL A 88 3.89 -5.04 5.37
N LEU A 89 4.39 -3.80 5.35
CA LEU A 89 4.77 -3.10 4.11
C LEU A 89 5.83 -3.87 3.31
N ALA A 90 6.81 -4.47 4.00
CA ALA A 90 7.86 -5.26 3.36
C ALA A 90 7.35 -6.59 2.79
N ALA A 91 6.36 -7.21 3.45
CA ALA A 91 5.84 -8.52 3.05
C ALA A 91 4.85 -8.45 1.89
N ILE A 92 3.91 -7.48 1.93
CA ILE A 92 2.76 -7.43 1.02
C ILE A 92 2.47 -6.04 0.43
N GLY A 93 3.27 -5.03 0.77
CA GLY A 93 3.17 -3.70 0.20
C GLY A 93 3.89 -3.57 -1.14
N GLY A 94 4.06 -2.32 -1.58
CA GLY A 94 4.87 -1.96 -2.74
C GLY A 94 5.75 -0.75 -2.44
N PHE A 95 6.71 -0.45 -3.33
CA PHE A 95 7.58 0.72 -3.15
C PHE A 95 6.78 2.02 -3.16
N GLU A 96 5.73 2.12 -3.98
CA GLU A 96 4.86 3.31 -3.96
C GLU A 96 4.15 3.47 -2.61
N HIS A 97 3.67 2.37 -2.01
CA HIS A 97 3.04 2.41 -0.69
C HIS A 97 4.02 2.88 0.39
N ALA A 98 5.24 2.33 0.39
CA ALA A 98 6.29 2.71 1.34
C ALA A 98 6.69 4.20 1.17
N ALA A 99 6.86 4.67 -0.05
CA ALA A 99 7.16 6.07 -0.34
C ALA A 99 6.02 7.01 0.07
N MET A 100 4.75 6.64 -0.16
CA MET A 100 3.61 7.44 0.30
C MET A 100 3.52 7.51 1.82
N VAL A 101 3.78 6.40 2.53
CA VAL A 101 3.88 6.40 4.00
C VAL A 101 4.98 7.37 4.45
N GLY A 102 6.15 7.32 3.79
CA GLY A 102 7.22 8.27 4.04
C GLY A 102 6.82 9.73 3.83
N LEU A 103 6.15 10.02 2.71
CA LEU A 103 5.65 11.36 2.40
C LEU A 103 4.72 11.88 3.50
N LEU A 104 3.75 11.06 3.93
CA LEU A 104 2.80 11.42 4.99
C LEU A 104 3.47 11.63 6.35
N LEU A 105 4.54 10.89 6.66
CA LEU A 105 5.32 11.08 7.90
C LEU A 105 6.24 12.31 7.83
N GLY A 106 6.63 12.73 6.63
CA GLY A 106 7.63 13.77 6.40
C GLY A 106 7.11 15.21 6.43
N GLY A 107 5.84 15.46 6.11
CA GLY A 107 5.20 16.78 6.26
C GLY A 107 4.11 17.10 5.26
#